data_AF-W9GSG0-F1
#
_entry.id   AF-W9GSG0-F1
#
_cell.length_a   1.000
_cell.length_b   1.000
_cell.length_c   1.000
_cell.angle_alpha   90.00
_cell.angle_beta   90.00
_cell.angle_gamma   90.00
#
_symmetry.space_group_name_H-M   'P 1'
#
loop_
_entity.id
_entity.type
_entity.pdbx_description
1 polymer ?
#
loop_
_entity_poly.entity_id
_entity_poly.type
_entity_poly.pdbx_seq_one_letter_code
_entity_poly.pdbx_strand_id
1 'polypeptide(L)'
;MALIVAVLTITSFLSLPQVAFAHGDEGAVPARESVLQALAYVVNTPDNMDAITDKLKDAQESADQSGVNLAAVKRAMTALSAGNMRQVRTLLEQSIGAKVDLTGLNVRHVLQVPPGLASVSLATEEQPGTQTVTDELPGRGPLTGIDATLLGLALLAAVAGVFLGARFRPEHSIHDLRRRARQSQAG
;
A
#
# COMPACT_ATOMS: atom_id res chain seq x y z
N MET A 1 -14.32 19.76 -42.67
CA MET A 1 -13.03 19.08 -42.92
C MET A 1 -11.84 19.79 -42.26
N ALA A 2 -11.77 21.13 -42.23
CA ALA A 2 -10.69 21.86 -41.56
C ALA A 2 -10.72 21.79 -40.01
N LEU A 3 -11.91 21.66 -39.40
CA LEU A 3 -12.05 21.66 -37.92
C LEU A 3 -11.68 20.32 -37.27
N ILE A 4 -11.80 19.21 -38.00
CA ILE A 4 -11.44 17.86 -37.52
C ILE A 4 -9.91 17.69 -37.47
N VAL A 5 -9.19 18.35 -38.39
CA VAL A 5 -7.72 18.35 -38.42
C VAL A 5 -7.14 19.20 -37.28
N ALA A 6 -7.81 20.29 -36.87
CA ALA A 6 -7.34 21.18 -35.81
C ALA A 6 -7.47 20.58 -34.40
N VAL A 7 -8.43 19.69 -34.16
CA VAL A 7 -8.58 19.00 -32.86
C VAL A 7 -7.65 17.79 -32.74
N LEU A 8 -7.28 17.18 -33.87
CA LEU A 8 -6.38 16.02 -33.89
C LEU A 8 -4.89 16.40 -33.74
N THR A 9 -4.50 17.64 -34.01
CA THR A 9 -3.11 18.11 -33.90
C THR A 9 -2.72 18.58 -32.49
N ILE A 10 -3.69 18.93 -31.63
CA ILE A 10 -3.40 19.42 -30.27
C ILE A 10 -3.18 18.27 -29.28
N THR A 11 -3.77 17.08 -29.50
CA THR A 11 -3.61 15.91 -28.63
C THR A 11 -2.34 15.09 -28.87
N SER A 12 -1.64 15.29 -29.98
CA SER A 12 -0.38 14.58 -30.26
C SER A 12 0.86 15.17 -29.56
N PHE A 13 0.76 16.35 -28.92
CA PHE A 13 1.90 16.99 -28.26
C PHE A 13 2.10 16.62 -26.79
N LEU A 14 1.21 15.82 -26.19
CA LEU A 14 1.33 15.38 -24.79
C LEU A 14 1.83 13.96 -24.60
N SER A 15 2.15 13.25 -25.70
CA SER A 15 2.86 11.97 -25.65
C SER A 15 4.36 12.18 -25.81
N LEU A 16 4.96 13.05 -25.00
CA LEU A 16 6.35 12.83 -24.65
C LEU A 16 6.34 11.51 -23.88
N PRO A 17 7.04 10.44 -24.32
CA PRO A 17 7.26 9.30 -23.46
C PRO A 17 7.93 9.87 -22.23
N GLN A 18 7.18 9.96 -21.13
CA GLN A 18 7.80 10.10 -19.84
C GLN A 18 8.62 8.83 -19.73
N VAL A 19 9.93 8.99 -19.89
CA VAL A 19 10.89 8.00 -19.46
C VAL A 19 10.48 7.78 -18.02
N ALA A 20 9.79 6.68 -17.77
CA ALA A 20 9.53 6.23 -16.42
C ALA A 20 10.94 6.04 -15.87
N PHE A 21 11.37 6.96 -15.03
CA PHE A 21 12.53 6.79 -14.16
C PHE A 21 12.16 5.68 -13.19
N ALA A 22 12.16 4.45 -13.70
CA ALA A 22 12.11 3.20 -12.96
C ALA A 22 13.53 2.74 -12.61
N HIS A 23 14.52 3.63 -12.71
CA HIS A 23 15.67 3.57 -11.83
C HIS A 23 15.25 4.34 -10.59
N GLY A 24 14.75 3.59 -9.61
CA GLY A 24 14.84 4.05 -8.23
C GLY A 24 16.28 4.45 -8.04
N ASP A 25 16.50 5.74 -7.83
CA ASP A 25 17.65 6.20 -7.09
C ASP A 25 17.85 5.16 -6.00
N GLU A 26 18.99 4.48 -5.94
CA GLU A 26 19.44 3.80 -4.74
C GLU A 26 19.77 4.90 -3.70
N GLY A 27 18.81 5.80 -3.51
CA GLY A 27 18.83 6.89 -2.58
C GLY A 27 18.94 6.23 -1.22
N ALA A 28 19.95 6.67 -0.48
CA ALA A 28 20.27 6.12 0.82
C ALA A 28 18.99 5.90 1.63
N VAL A 29 18.70 4.63 1.96
CA VAL A 29 17.52 4.26 2.74
C VAL A 29 17.61 5.00 4.08
N PRO A 30 16.58 5.75 4.50
CA PRO A 30 16.60 6.44 5.78
C PRO A 30 16.79 5.45 6.94
N ALA A 31 17.58 5.83 7.95
CA ALA A 31 17.89 4.95 9.08
C ALA A 31 16.63 4.39 9.76
N ARG A 32 15.57 5.21 9.83
CA ARG A 32 14.29 4.81 10.42
C ARG A 32 13.63 3.66 9.69
N GLU A 33 13.70 3.66 8.36
CA GLU A 33 13.16 2.59 7.55
C GLU A 33 13.96 1.30 7.73
N SER A 34 15.30 1.39 7.72
CA SER A 34 16.19 0.25 7.99
C SER A 34 15.92 -0.36 9.37
N VAL A 35 15.67 0.45 10.41
CA VAL A 35 15.27 -0.06 11.74
C VAL A 35 13.90 -0.75 11.71
N LEU A 36 12.92 -0.22 10.99
CA LEU A 36 11.61 -0.87 10.86
C LEU A 36 11.71 -2.21 10.13
N GLN A 37 12.54 -2.28 9.09
CA GLN A 37 12.83 -3.53 8.39
C GLN A 37 13.54 -4.53 9.31
N ALA A 38 14.53 -4.09 10.10
CA ALA A 38 15.18 -4.94 11.10
C ALA A 38 14.18 -5.47 12.13
N LEU A 39 13.27 -4.63 12.63
CA LEU A 39 12.22 -5.03 13.57
C LEU A 39 11.27 -6.06 12.94
N ALA A 40 10.92 -5.89 11.66
CA ALA A 40 10.10 -6.86 10.93
C ALA A 40 10.80 -8.22 10.82
N TYR A 41 12.11 -8.26 10.55
CA TYR A 41 12.88 -9.51 10.57
C TYR A 41 12.94 -10.12 11.97
N VAL A 42 13.17 -9.34 13.02
CA VAL A 42 13.19 -9.81 14.41
C VAL A 42 11.86 -10.46 14.81
N VAL A 43 10.73 -9.93 14.31
CA VAL A 43 9.39 -10.46 14.65
C VAL A 43 8.99 -11.64 13.78
N ASN A 44 9.24 -11.60 12.47
CA ASN A 44 8.72 -12.62 11.54
C ASN A 44 9.70 -13.73 11.23
N THR A 45 11.01 -13.45 11.25
CA THR A 45 12.08 -14.40 10.93
C THR A 45 13.24 -14.24 11.90
N PRO A 46 13.02 -14.50 13.20
CA PRO A 46 14.01 -14.24 14.25
C PRO A 46 15.29 -15.06 14.07
N ASP A 47 15.31 -16.13 13.30
CA ASP A 47 16.52 -16.93 13.07
C ASP A 47 17.43 -16.36 11.96
N ASN A 48 16.94 -15.39 11.19
CA ASN A 48 17.71 -14.76 10.10
C ASN A 48 18.60 -13.62 10.63
N MET A 49 19.65 -13.99 11.37
CA MET A 49 20.61 -13.06 11.98
C MET A 49 21.27 -12.14 10.94
N ASP A 50 21.56 -12.66 9.76
CA ASP A 50 22.27 -11.94 8.70
C ASP A 50 21.40 -10.78 8.19
N ALA A 51 20.14 -11.04 7.86
CA ALA A 51 19.22 -9.99 7.41
C ALA A 51 19.00 -8.91 8.48
N ILE A 52 18.90 -9.30 9.76
CA ILE A 52 18.77 -8.35 10.87
C ILE A 52 20.03 -7.49 10.98
N THR A 53 21.20 -8.13 10.92
CA THR A 53 22.50 -7.45 11.02
C THR A 53 22.70 -6.46 9.89
N ASP A 54 22.38 -6.86 8.66
CA ASP A 54 22.50 -6.00 7.49
C ASP A 54 21.63 -4.75 7.65
N LYS A 55 20.37 -4.91 8.10
CA LYS A 55 19.50 -3.75 8.34
C LYS A 55 19.93 -2.85 9.51
N LEU A 56 20.55 -3.42 10.55
CA LEU A 56 21.17 -2.61 11.61
C LEU A 56 22.42 -1.86 11.14
N LYS A 57 23.17 -2.39 10.15
CA LYS A 57 24.29 -1.69 9.51
C LYS A 57 23.79 -0.60 8.58
N ASP A 58 22.82 -0.90 7.73
CA ASP A 58 22.16 0.08 6.85
C ASP A 58 21.67 1.29 7.67
N ALA A 59 21.07 1.04 8.84
CA ALA A 59 20.61 2.11 9.73
C ALA A 59 21.76 2.97 10.31
N GLN A 60 22.94 2.40 10.53
CA GLN A 60 24.11 3.11 11.06
C GLN A 60 24.87 3.87 9.97
N GLU A 61 24.86 3.36 8.74
CA GLU A 61 25.56 3.92 7.59
C GLU A 61 24.70 4.91 6.81
N SER A 62 23.39 4.95 7.07
CA SER A 62 22.47 5.88 6.43
C SER A 62 22.87 7.35 6.65
N ALA A 63 22.76 8.13 5.58
CA ALA A 63 22.97 9.58 5.61
C ALA A 63 21.83 10.32 6.33
N ASP A 64 20.61 9.77 6.32
CA ASP A 64 19.46 10.31 7.05
C ASP A 64 19.20 9.50 8.33
N GLN A 65 19.66 10.05 9.45
CA GLN A 65 19.53 9.44 10.78
C GLN A 65 18.36 10.01 11.58
N SER A 66 17.47 10.78 10.93
CA SER A 66 16.36 11.43 11.61
C SER A 66 15.37 10.40 12.21
N GLY A 67 14.89 10.70 13.42
CA GLY A 67 13.91 9.85 14.11
C GLY A 67 14.45 8.50 14.61
N VAL A 68 15.78 8.31 14.65
CA VAL A 68 16.43 7.10 15.19
C VAL A 68 17.47 7.45 16.25
N ASN A 69 17.42 6.77 17.39
CA ASN A 69 18.48 6.80 18.39
C ASN A 69 19.56 5.77 18.06
N LEU A 70 20.65 6.21 17.41
CA LEU A 70 21.76 5.34 17.04
C LEU A 70 22.47 4.67 18.21
N ALA A 71 22.44 5.25 19.42
CA ALA A 71 23.01 4.58 20.58
C ALA A 71 22.22 3.32 20.94
N ALA A 72 20.89 3.34 20.76
CA ALA A 72 20.04 2.17 20.94
C ALA A 72 20.27 1.14 19.82
N VAL A 73 20.44 1.58 18.57
CA VAL A 73 20.78 0.68 17.43
C VAL A 73 22.12 -0.04 17.67
N LYS A 74 23.15 0.66 18.17
CA LYS A 74 24.44 0.05 18.51
C LYS A 74 24.32 -0.98 19.64
N ARG A 75 23.54 -0.67 20.68
CA ARG A 75 23.25 -1.64 21.76
C ARG A 75 22.47 -2.84 21.23
N ALA A 76 21.56 -2.63 20.27
CA ALA A 76 20.82 -3.71 19.63
C ALA A 76 21.77 -4.65 18.88
N MET A 77 22.78 -4.11 18.19
CA MET A 77 23.83 -4.91 17.56
C MET A 77 24.58 -5.80 18.58
N THR A 78 24.95 -5.24 19.73
CA THR A 78 25.59 -6.00 20.82
C THR A 78 24.67 -7.09 21.37
N ALA A 79 23.38 -6.78 21.57
CA ALA A 79 22.39 -7.75 22.05
C ALA A 79 22.15 -8.88 21.03
N LEU A 80 22.21 -8.56 19.73
CA LEU A 80 22.09 -9.52 18.63
C LEU A 80 23.26 -10.50 18.65
N SER A 81 24.50 -10.02 18.81
CA SER A 81 25.68 -10.88 18.94
C SER A 81 25.64 -11.77 20.19
N ALA A 82 24.92 -11.36 21.23
CA ALA A 82 24.67 -12.16 22.43
C ALA A 82 23.47 -13.12 22.29
N GLY A 83 22.79 -13.16 21.13
CA GLY A 83 21.61 -13.99 20.87
C GLY A 83 20.36 -13.54 21.62
N ASN A 84 20.33 -12.33 22.20
CA ASN A 84 19.22 -11.85 23.01
C ASN A 84 18.18 -11.10 22.18
N MET A 85 17.37 -11.84 21.40
CA MET A 85 16.40 -11.28 20.45
C MET A 85 15.32 -10.41 21.11
N ARG A 86 14.92 -10.71 22.36
CA ARG A 86 14.01 -9.86 23.13
C ARG A 86 14.60 -8.48 23.38
N GLN A 87 15.88 -8.44 23.72
CA GLN A 87 16.58 -7.18 23.97
C GLN A 87 16.85 -6.43 22.67
N VAL A 88 17.17 -7.13 21.57
CA VAL A 88 17.26 -6.54 20.22
C VAL A 88 15.96 -5.81 19.89
N ARG A 89 14.82 -6.49 20.01
CA ARG A 89 13.50 -5.92 19.75
C ARG A 89 13.23 -4.66 20.58
N THR A 90 13.43 -4.76 21.88
CA THR A 90 13.21 -3.65 22.82
C THR A 90 14.05 -2.43 22.45
N LEU A 91 15.32 -2.64 22.13
CA LEU A 91 16.24 -1.55 21.76
C LEU A 91 15.88 -0.93 20.40
N LEU A 92 15.39 -1.73 19.46
CA LEU A 92 14.92 -1.20 18.16
C LEU A 92 13.65 -0.37 18.31
N GLU A 93 12.67 -0.84 19.08
CA GLU A 93 11.46 -0.09 19.37
C GLU A 93 11.78 1.24 20.08
N GLN A 94 12.68 1.20 21.08
CA GLN A 94 13.18 2.41 21.74
C GLN A 94 13.89 3.35 20.76
N SER A 95 14.62 2.80 19.79
CA SER A 95 15.37 3.62 18.85
C SER A 95 14.48 4.50 17.97
N ILE A 96 13.27 4.06 17.65
CA ILE A 96 12.28 4.81 16.86
C ILE A 96 11.21 5.50 17.72
N GLY A 97 11.38 5.50 19.05
CA GLY A 97 10.39 6.06 19.99
C GLY A 97 9.07 5.28 20.04
N ALA A 98 9.05 4.04 19.56
CA ALA A 98 7.90 3.15 19.72
C ALA A 98 7.79 2.71 21.18
N LYS A 99 6.55 2.47 21.64
CA LYS A 99 6.32 1.88 22.96
C LYS A 99 6.95 0.50 22.98
N VAL A 100 7.83 0.26 23.95
CA VAL A 100 8.48 -1.04 24.18
C VAL A 100 7.42 -2.12 24.29
N ASP A 101 7.57 -3.20 23.54
CA ASP A 101 6.73 -4.37 23.67
C ASP A 101 7.03 -5.07 25.00
N LEU A 102 6.09 -4.92 25.94
CA LEU A 102 6.14 -5.52 27.27
C LEU A 102 5.51 -6.92 27.31
N THR A 103 5.17 -7.53 26.17
CA THR A 103 4.59 -8.89 26.11
C THR A 103 5.45 -9.99 26.76
N GLY A 104 6.73 -9.71 27.05
CA GLY A 104 7.62 -10.60 27.80
C GLY A 104 7.66 -10.38 29.32
N LEU A 105 7.04 -9.32 29.85
CA LEU A 105 6.65 -9.22 31.25
C LEU A 105 5.22 -9.78 31.35
N ASN A 106 4.85 -10.34 32.50
CA ASN A 106 3.48 -10.79 32.81
C ASN A 106 2.50 -9.58 32.87
N VAL A 107 2.39 -8.82 31.78
CA VAL A 107 1.46 -7.71 31.66
C VAL A 107 0.16 -8.32 31.16
N ARG A 108 -0.81 -8.39 32.07
CA ARG A 108 -2.21 -8.70 31.79
C ARG A 108 -2.59 -8.05 30.46
N HIS A 109 -3.06 -8.87 29.53
CA HIS A 109 -3.71 -8.41 28.30
C HIS A 109 -4.69 -7.30 28.67
N VAL A 110 -4.70 -6.24 27.86
CA VAL A 110 -5.64 -5.11 27.93
C VAL A 110 -7.05 -5.67 28.07
N LEU A 111 -7.56 -5.76 29.31
CA LEU A 111 -8.96 -6.00 29.74
C LEU A 111 -9.13 -6.45 31.21
N GLN A 112 -8.13 -6.38 32.10
CA GLN A 112 -8.39 -6.67 33.52
C GLN A 112 -8.67 -5.40 34.31
N VAL A 113 -9.90 -4.92 34.20
CA VAL A 113 -10.50 -3.99 35.16
C VAL A 113 -10.56 -4.71 36.52
N PRO A 114 -10.21 -4.06 37.65
CA PRO A 114 -10.34 -4.64 38.98
C PRO A 114 -11.78 -5.14 39.23
N PRO A 115 -11.97 -6.32 39.87
CA PRO A 115 -13.30 -6.78 40.21
C PRO A 115 -13.97 -5.73 41.12
N GLY A 116 -15.10 -5.19 40.66
CA GLY A 116 -15.84 -4.13 41.35
C GLY A 116 -15.71 -2.72 40.76
N LEU A 117 -14.90 -2.49 39.71
CA LEU A 117 -14.79 -1.20 39.01
C LEU A 117 -15.21 -1.25 37.53
N ALA A 118 -15.67 -2.40 37.04
CA ALA A 118 -16.24 -2.53 35.71
C ALA A 118 -17.67 -1.98 35.72
N SER A 119 -17.85 -0.73 35.31
CA SER A 119 -19.17 -0.19 34.91
C SER A 119 -19.59 -0.66 33.52
N VAL A 120 -18.87 -1.62 32.92
CA VAL A 120 -19.17 -2.20 31.62
C VAL A 120 -19.72 -3.60 31.86
N SER A 121 -21.01 -3.77 31.58
CA SER A 121 -21.66 -5.08 31.53
C SER A 121 -20.93 -5.93 30.50
N LEU A 122 -20.16 -6.92 30.97
CA LEU A 122 -19.54 -7.92 30.10
C LEU A 122 -20.67 -8.72 29.44
N ALA A 123 -20.67 -8.74 28.11
CA ALA A 123 -21.63 -9.48 27.32
C ALA A 123 -21.58 -10.97 27.70
N THR A 124 -22.68 -11.47 28.25
CA THR A 124 -22.91 -12.91 28.41
C THR A 124 -23.40 -13.46 27.08
N GLU A 125 -22.91 -14.66 26.75
CA GLU A 125 -23.00 -15.53 25.54
C GLU A 125 -24.01 -15.25 24.40
N GLU A 126 -25.08 -14.47 24.60
CA GLU A 126 -26.04 -14.07 23.54
C GLU A 126 -25.84 -12.65 22.98
N GLN A 127 -24.95 -11.84 23.57
CA GLN A 127 -24.64 -10.51 23.06
C GLN A 127 -23.29 -10.51 22.32
N PRO A 128 -23.24 -10.11 21.03
CA PRO A 128 -21.97 -9.94 20.35
C PRO A 128 -21.17 -8.88 21.13
N GLY A 129 -20.00 -9.26 21.66
CA GLY A 129 -19.09 -8.40 22.43
C GLY A 129 -18.49 -7.23 21.62
N THR A 130 -19.09 -6.91 20.48
CA THR A 130 -18.74 -5.81 19.61
C THR A 130 -19.71 -4.68 19.91
N GLN A 131 -19.36 -3.79 20.84
CA GLN A 131 -19.95 -2.46 20.78
C GLN A 131 -19.52 -1.86 19.45
N THR A 132 -20.46 -1.70 18.52
CA THR A 132 -20.26 -0.87 17.35
C THR A 132 -20.15 0.56 17.85
N VAL A 133 -18.92 0.97 18.16
CA VAL A 133 -18.57 2.38 18.18
C VAL A 133 -18.69 2.81 16.73
N THR A 134 -19.89 3.25 16.32
CA THR A 134 -20.07 4.04 15.12
C THR A 134 -19.45 5.39 15.41
N ASP A 135 -18.12 5.44 15.41
CA ASP A 135 -17.45 6.71 15.23
C ASP A 135 -17.89 7.17 13.84
N GLU A 136 -18.72 8.22 13.80
CA GLU A 136 -19.20 8.80 12.56
C GLU A 136 -17.97 9.30 11.81
N LEU A 137 -17.44 8.45 10.93
CA LEU A 137 -16.40 8.87 10.01
C LEU A 137 -16.95 10.08 9.26
N PRO A 138 -16.22 11.20 9.21
CA PRO A 138 -16.67 12.37 8.47
C PRO A 138 -16.97 11.92 7.05
N GLY A 139 -18.23 12.08 6.64
CA GLY A 139 -18.68 11.68 5.31
C GLY A 139 -17.76 12.29 4.26
N ARG A 140 -17.51 11.56 3.16
CA ARG A 140 -16.78 12.14 2.03
C ARG A 140 -17.45 13.46 1.68
N GLY A 141 -16.65 14.52 1.67
CA GLY A 141 -17.12 15.87 1.38
C GLY A 141 -17.84 15.94 0.02
N PRO A 142 -18.54 17.06 -0.25
CA PRO A 142 -19.21 17.23 -1.54
C PRO A 142 -18.21 17.07 -2.69
N LEU A 143 -18.69 16.57 -3.83
CA LEU A 143 -17.92 16.44 -5.08
C LEU A 143 -17.14 17.73 -5.31
N THR A 144 -15.81 17.64 -5.30
CA THR A 144 -14.96 18.79 -5.55
C THR A 144 -15.00 19.12 -7.04
N GLY A 145 -14.58 20.33 -7.42
CA GLY A 145 -14.55 20.72 -8.84
C GLY A 145 -13.74 19.77 -9.71
N ILE A 146 -12.67 19.19 -9.15
CA ILE A 146 -11.82 18.20 -9.83
C ILE A 146 -12.59 16.89 -10.06
N ASP A 147 -13.32 16.41 -9.05
CA ASP A 147 -14.13 15.19 -9.16
C ASP A 147 -15.21 15.31 -10.23
N ALA A 148 -15.86 16.48 -10.31
CA ALA A 148 -16.86 16.76 -11.34
C ALA A 148 -16.25 16.76 -12.75
N THR A 149 -15.05 17.35 -12.92
CA THR A 149 -14.35 17.31 -14.21
C THR A 149 -13.93 15.90 -14.61
N LEU A 150 -13.40 15.10 -13.68
CA LEU A 150 -13.03 13.71 -13.95
C LEU A 150 -14.24 12.86 -14.33
N LEU A 151 -15.36 13.04 -13.63
CA LEU A 151 -16.62 12.38 -13.95
C LEU A 151 -17.13 12.77 -15.34
N GLY A 152 -17.08 14.06 -15.68
CA GLY A 152 -17.45 14.55 -17.01
C GLY A 152 -16.59 13.95 -18.12
N LEU A 153 -15.27 13.90 -17.92
CA LEU A 153 -14.34 13.30 -18.89
C LEU A 153 -14.59 11.80 -19.09
N ALA A 154 -14.82 11.07 -18.01
CA ALA A 154 -15.13 9.64 -18.05
C ALA A 154 -16.43 9.37 -18.81
N LEU A 155 -17.48 10.17 -18.58
CA LEU A 155 -18.74 10.06 -19.30
C LEU A 155 -18.54 10.31 -20.80
N LEU A 156 -17.76 11.32 -21.15
CA LEU A 156 -17.48 11.68 -22.55
C LEU A 156 -16.70 10.57 -23.27
N ALA A 157 -15.70 9.99 -22.60
CA ALA A 157 -14.95 8.84 -23.11
C ALA A 157 -15.84 7.61 -23.33
N ALA A 158 -16.76 7.34 -22.40
CA ALA A 158 -17.72 6.23 -22.52
C ALA A 158 -18.64 6.43 -23.73
N VAL A 159 -19.22 7.62 -23.89
CA VAL A 159 -20.10 7.94 -25.04
C VAL A 159 -19.34 7.85 -26.36
N ALA A 160 -18.11 8.36 -26.40
CA ALA A 160 -17.26 8.24 -27.59
C ALA A 160 -16.97 6.78 -27.94
N GLY A 161 -16.65 5.94 -26.95
CA GLY A 161 -16.42 4.51 -27.15
C GLY A 161 -17.64 3.78 -27.72
N VAL A 162 -18.84 4.05 -27.19
CA VAL A 162 -20.09 3.48 -27.70
C VAL A 162 -20.37 3.95 -29.13
N PHE A 163 -20.19 5.25 -29.40
CA PHE A 163 -20.40 5.81 -30.73
C PHE A 163 -19.43 5.22 -31.77
N LEU A 164 -18.13 5.12 -31.45
CA LEU A 164 -17.15 4.50 -32.33
C LEU A 164 -17.46 3.02 -32.53
N GLY A 165 -17.81 2.29 -31.47
CA GLY A 165 -18.19 0.88 -31.56
C GLY A 165 -19.39 0.65 -32.48
N ALA A 166 -20.41 1.51 -32.39
CA ALA A 166 -21.55 1.47 -33.28
C ALA A 166 -21.17 1.83 -34.73
N ARG A 167 -20.32 2.85 -34.91
CA ARG A 167 -19.93 3.35 -36.24
C ARG A 167 -19.00 2.41 -37.00
N PHE A 168 -18.12 1.70 -36.30
CA PHE A 168 -17.11 0.79 -36.88
C PHE A 168 -17.53 -0.68 -36.78
N ARG A 169 -18.78 -0.97 -36.40
CA ARG A 169 -19.30 -2.34 -36.38
C ARG A 169 -19.23 -2.94 -37.80
N PRO A 170 -18.49 -4.04 -38.02
CA PRO A 170 -18.42 -4.67 -39.34
C PRO A 170 -19.78 -5.31 -39.69
N GLU A 171 -20.25 -5.04 -40.91
CA GLU A 171 -21.52 -5.59 -41.43
C GLU A 171 -21.46 -7.11 -41.68
N HIS A 172 -20.26 -7.67 -41.84
CA HIS A 172 -20.08 -9.07 -42.22
C HIS A 172 -19.49 -9.84 -41.06
N SER A 173 -20.28 -10.78 -40.51
CA SER A 173 -19.80 -11.69 -39.49
C SER A 173 -18.89 -12.76 -40.13
N ILE A 174 -17.96 -13.31 -39.36
CA ILE A 174 -17.09 -14.42 -39.79
C ILE A 174 -17.91 -15.61 -40.29
N HIS A 175 -19.16 -15.76 -39.82
CA HIS A 175 -20.08 -16.79 -40.27
C HIS A 175 -20.54 -16.58 -41.73
N ASP A 176 -20.73 -15.34 -42.17
CA ASP A 176 -21.13 -15.03 -43.55
C ASP A 176 -19.99 -15.29 -44.54
N LEU A 177 -18.75 -14.95 -44.14
CA LEU A 177 -17.55 -15.26 -44.91
C LEU A 177 -17.32 -16.78 -45.00
N ARG A 178 -17.53 -17.50 -43.88
CA ARG A 178 -17.40 -18.97 -43.84
C ARG A 178 -18.46 -19.67 -44.68
N ARG A 179 -19.68 -19.12 -44.74
CA ARG A 179 -20.77 -19.66 -45.58
C ARG A 179 -20.46 -19.48 -47.07
N ARG A 180 -19.98 -18.30 -47.50
CA ARG A 180 -19.56 -18.05 -48.89
C ARG A 180 -18.37 -18.91 -49.31
N ALA A 181 -17.38 -19.08 -48.43
CA ALA A 181 -16.21 -19.92 -48.71
C ALA A 181 -16.60 -21.40 -48.95
N ARG A 182 -17.55 -21.94 -48.19
CA ARG A 182 -18.07 -23.31 -48.41
C ARG A 182 -18.87 -23.43 -49.70
N GLN A 183 -19.66 -22.43 -50.06
CA GLN A 183 -20.42 -22.41 -51.32
C GLN A 183 -19.49 -22.35 -52.54
N SER A 184 -18.35 -21.67 -52.45
CA SER A 184 -17.34 -21.61 -53.51
C SER A 184 -16.54 -22.91 -53.70
N GLN A 185 -16.54 -23.83 -52.72
CA GLN A 185 -15.86 -25.13 -52.83
C GLN A 185 -16.78 -26.26 -53.32
N ALA A 186 -18.08 -26.01 -53.41
CA ALA A 186 -19.10 -27.01 -53.75
C ALA A 186 -19.64 -26.87 -55.19
N GLY A 187 -19.09 -25.97 -56.00
CA GLY A 187 -19.39 -25.81 -57.43
C GLY A 187 -18.10 -25.89 -58.23
#